data_AF-A0A7C9EFH4-F1
#
_entry.id   AF-A0A7C9EFH4-F1
#
_cell.length_a   1.000
_cell.length_b   1.000
_cell.length_c   1.000
_cell.angle_alpha   90.00
_cell.angle_beta   90.00
_cell.angle_gamma   90.00
#
_symmetry.space_group_name_H-M   'P 1'
#
loop_
_entity.id
_entity.type
_entity.pdbx_description
1 polymer ?
#
loop_
_entity_poly.entity_id
_entity_poly.type
_entity_poly.pdbx_seq_one_letter_code
_entity_poly.pdbx_strand_id
1 'polypeptide(L)'
;LGRAGKLKEATNLIERMPYKPHAAIFGSLLGAARIHKNVEVAEFAAKNFLSIDPSNVAAYVQLANVYAVKNRWDDVSRIWQGMKANKVLKIPGCSWIEIKSIVHEFRSSEIEHAELPLIHEKLNELERKMKLEGY
;
A
#
# COMPACT_ATOMS: atom_id res chain seq x y z
N LEU A 1 -1.18 -6.48 -21.34
CA LEU A 1 -0.64 -7.66 -20.64
C LEU A 1 -0.92 -7.61 -19.13
N GLY A 2 -0.40 -6.63 -18.38
CA GLY A 2 -0.55 -6.57 -16.92
C GLY A 2 -2.00 -6.60 -16.41
N ARG A 3 -2.87 -5.72 -16.93
CA ARG A 3 -4.31 -5.71 -16.56
C ARG A 3 -5.01 -7.05 -16.85
N ALA A 4 -4.59 -7.73 -17.92
CA ALA A 4 -5.15 -9.02 -18.34
C ALA A 4 -4.59 -10.22 -17.54
N GLY A 5 -3.79 -10.02 -16.50
CA GLY A 5 -3.22 -11.10 -15.68
C GLY A 5 -2.06 -11.86 -16.33
N LYS A 6 -1.66 -11.45 -17.54
CA LYS A 6 -0.54 -12.04 -18.30
C LYS A 6 0.80 -11.51 -17.78
N LEU A 7 1.06 -11.74 -16.49
CA LEU A 7 2.22 -11.17 -15.78
C LEU A 7 3.54 -11.75 -16.29
N LYS A 8 3.63 -13.06 -16.53
CA LYS A 8 4.84 -13.70 -17.08
C LYS A 8 5.20 -13.14 -18.46
N GLU A 9 4.20 -12.99 -19.34
CA GLU A 9 4.40 -12.37 -20.66
C GLU A 9 4.86 -10.92 -20.54
N ALA A 10 4.30 -10.17 -19.59
CA ALA A 10 4.71 -8.79 -19.33
C ALA A 10 6.16 -8.71 -18.82
N THR A 11 6.57 -9.58 -17.89
CA THR A 11 7.95 -9.66 -17.40
C THR A 11 8.91 -10.00 -18.53
N ASN A 12 8.60 -11.04 -19.31
CA ASN A 12 9.44 -11.44 -20.45
C ASN A 12 9.60 -10.32 -21.50
N LEU A 13 8.54 -9.53 -21.74
CA LEU A 13 8.60 -8.38 -22.65
C LEU A 13 9.59 -7.32 -22.13
N ILE A 14 9.62 -7.07 -20.83
CA ILE A 14 10.50 -6.10 -20.19
C ILE A 14 11.96 -6.57 -20.26
N GLU A 15 12.22 -7.84 -19.96
CA GLU A 15 13.57 -8.42 -20.00
C GLU A 15 14.17 -8.47 -21.40
N ARG A 16 13.33 -8.54 -22.44
CA ARG A 16 13.74 -8.55 -23.85
C ARG A 16 13.92 -7.16 -24.46
N MET A 17 13.71 -6.09 -23.70
CA MET A 17 13.90 -4.74 -24.23
C MET A 17 15.39 -4.52 -24.58
N PRO A 18 15.70 -3.97 -25.77
CA PRO A 18 17.08 -3.74 -26.19
C PRO A 18 17.73 -2.55 -25.46
N TYR A 19 16.98 -1.87 -24.59
CA TYR A 19 17.41 -0.72 -23.80
C TYR A 19 16.95 -0.87 -22.36
N LYS A 20 17.58 -0.11 -21.46
CA LYS A 20 17.22 -0.09 -20.03
C LYS A 20 15.76 0.36 -19.86
N PRO A 21 14.89 -0.46 -19.25
CA PRO A 21 13.49 -0.08 -19.05
C PRO A 21 13.35 1.15 -18.16
N HIS A 22 12.38 2.01 -18.48
CA HIS A 22 12.05 3.17 -17.66
C HIS A 22 11.38 2.73 -16.35
N ALA A 23 11.60 3.48 -15.27
CA ALA A 23 11.05 3.18 -13.93
C ALA A 23 9.52 2.95 -13.94
N ALA A 24 8.79 3.76 -14.72
CA ALA A 24 7.34 3.66 -14.90
C ALA A 24 6.86 2.29 -15.43
N ILE A 25 7.70 1.57 -16.18
CA ILE A 25 7.37 0.22 -16.69
C ILE A 25 7.31 -0.77 -15.52
N PHE A 26 8.28 -0.72 -14.61
CA PHE A 26 8.28 -1.53 -13.39
C PHE A 26 7.16 -1.12 -12.44
N GLY A 27 6.85 0.18 -12.33
CA GLY A 27 5.68 0.65 -11.58
C GLY A 27 4.37 0.08 -12.11
N SER A 28 4.21 0.02 -13.43
CA SER A 28 3.03 -0.57 -14.09
C SER A 28 2.95 -2.09 -13.84
N LEU A 29 4.08 -2.79 -13.92
CA LEU A 29 4.15 -4.22 -13.63
C LEU A 29 3.84 -4.52 -12.16
N LEU A 30 4.37 -3.72 -11.23
CA LEU A 30 4.13 -3.85 -9.80
C LEU A 30 2.65 -3.64 -9.45
N GLY A 31 2.02 -2.61 -10.03
CA GLY A 31 0.58 -2.38 -9.87
C GLY A 31 -0.26 -3.55 -10.37
N ALA A 32 0.10 -4.15 -11.51
CA ALA A 32 -0.55 -5.34 -12.03
C ALA A 32 -0.32 -6.56 -11.12
N ALA A 33 0.91 -6.78 -10.66
CA ALA A 33 1.26 -7.86 -9.74
C ALA A 33 0.47 -7.76 -8.42
N ARG A 34 0.26 -6.53 -7.90
CA ARG A 34 -0.62 -6.28 -6.75
C ARG A 34 -2.05 -6.74 -7.01
N ILE A 35 -2.65 -6.30 -8.12
CA ILE A 35 -4.04 -6.65 -8.47
C ILE A 35 -4.22 -8.17 -8.55
N HIS A 36 -3.26 -8.85 -9.16
CA HIS A 36 -3.29 -10.31 -9.35
C HIS A 36 -2.64 -11.10 -8.20
N LYS A 37 -2.27 -10.43 -7.09
CA LYS A 37 -1.70 -11.04 -5.88
C LYS A 37 -0.48 -11.94 -6.14
N ASN A 38 0.33 -11.61 -7.15
CA ASN A 38 1.50 -12.38 -7.54
C ASN A 38 2.75 -11.80 -6.87
N VAL A 39 3.29 -12.53 -5.89
CA VAL A 39 4.40 -12.07 -5.06
C VAL A 39 5.71 -12.01 -5.84
N GLU A 40 6.02 -13.06 -6.61
CA GLU A 40 7.27 -13.17 -7.37
C GLU A 40 7.45 -11.99 -8.35
N VAL A 41 6.40 -11.69 -9.13
CA VAL A 41 6.44 -10.57 -10.08
C VAL A 41 6.46 -9.23 -9.35
N ALA A 42 5.80 -9.11 -8.20
CA ALA A 42 5.84 -7.89 -7.39
C ALA A 42 7.24 -7.64 -6.83
N GLU A 43 7.92 -8.66 -6.31
CA GLU A 43 9.30 -8.57 -5.82
C GLU A 43 10.27 -8.16 -6.94
N PHE A 44 10.17 -8.81 -8.10
CA PHE A 44 10.96 -8.45 -9.29
C PHE A 44 10.73 -6.99 -9.69
N ALA A 45 9.46 -6.58 -9.83
CA ALA A 45 9.11 -5.24 -10.27
C ALA A 45 9.57 -4.19 -9.26
N ALA A 46 9.30 -4.39 -7.97
CA ALA A 46 9.69 -3.46 -6.91
C ALA A 46 11.21 -3.33 -6.77
N LYS A 47 11.96 -4.44 -6.84
CA LYS A 47 13.43 -4.42 -6.78
C LYS A 47 14.03 -3.58 -7.92
N ASN A 48 13.55 -3.77 -9.14
CA ASN A 48 14.01 -3.01 -10.29
C ASN A 48 13.52 -1.55 -10.28
N PHE A 49 12.33 -1.29 -9.74
CA PHE A 49 11.84 0.08 -9.61
C PHE A 49 12.66 0.85 -8.57
N LEU A 50 12.86 0.28 -7.38
CA LEU A 50 13.61 0.91 -6.29
C LEU A 50 15.11 1.03 -6.58
N SER A 51 15.68 0.21 -7.47
CA SER A 51 17.07 0.40 -7.91
C SER A 51 17.24 1.61 -8.84
N ILE A 52 16.15 2.07 -9.49
CA ILE A 52 16.14 3.27 -10.34
C ILE A 52 15.70 4.49 -9.53
N ASP A 53 14.67 4.34 -8.68
CA ASP A 53 14.10 5.39 -7.86
C ASP A 53 13.94 4.90 -6.39
N PRO A 54 15.01 4.97 -5.57
CA PRO A 54 15.01 4.45 -4.21
C PRO A 54 14.05 5.18 -3.25
N SER A 55 13.63 6.40 -3.59
CA SER A 55 12.72 7.21 -2.78
C SER A 55 11.24 7.00 -3.14
N ASN A 56 10.94 6.08 -4.07
CA ASN A 56 9.58 5.85 -4.54
C ASN A 56 8.66 5.23 -3.47
N VAL A 57 7.86 6.08 -2.81
CA VAL A 57 6.89 5.66 -1.77
C VAL A 57 5.93 4.58 -2.29
N ALA A 58 5.44 4.72 -3.53
CA ALA A 58 4.48 3.79 -4.09
C ALA A 58 5.07 2.39 -4.22
N ALA A 59 6.31 2.25 -4.69
CA ALA A 59 6.94 0.94 -4.84
C ALA A 59 7.00 0.15 -3.52
N TYR A 60 7.41 0.79 -2.42
CA TYR A 60 7.41 0.16 -1.10
C TYR A 60 6.00 -0.21 -0.63
N VAL A 61 5.06 0.74 -0.66
CA VAL A 61 3.68 0.51 -0.18
C VAL A 61 2.99 -0.60 -0.97
N GLN A 62 3.20 -0.65 -2.29
CA GLN A 62 2.63 -1.68 -3.16
C GLN A 62 3.19 -3.07 -2.83
N LEU A 63 4.50 -3.19 -2.61
CA LEU A 63 5.12 -4.46 -2.23
C LEU A 63 4.68 -4.92 -0.84
N ALA A 64 4.63 -4.01 0.15
CA ALA A 64 4.12 -4.31 1.48
C ALA A 64 2.66 -4.82 1.42
N ASN A 65 1.81 -4.20 0.61
CA ASN A 65 0.42 -4.64 0.44
C ASN A 65 0.32 -6.04 -0.17
N VAL A 66 1.19 -6.39 -1.11
CA VAL A 66 1.24 -7.75 -1.68
C VAL A 66 1.59 -8.79 -0.62
N TYR A 67 2.56 -8.48 0.26
CA TYR A 67 2.90 -9.34 1.39
C TYR A 67 1.76 -9.44 2.43
N ALA A 68 1.11 -8.32 2.74
CA ALA A 68 0.00 -8.29 3.70
C ALA A 68 -1.17 -9.20 3.28
N VAL A 69 -1.54 -9.18 1.98
CA VAL A 69 -2.57 -10.08 1.42
C VAL A 69 -2.20 -11.56 1.53
N LYS A 70 -0.90 -11.87 1.69
CA LYS A 70 -0.38 -13.23 1.90
C LYS A 70 -0.04 -13.52 3.37
N ASN A 71 -0.45 -12.67 4.30
CA ASN A 71 -0.16 -12.77 5.73
C ASN A 71 1.35 -12.83 6.06
N ARG A 72 2.21 -12.30 5.18
CA ARG A 72 3.67 -12.27 5.36
C ARG A 72 4.10 -11.02 6.14
N TRP A 73 3.69 -10.94 7.41
CA TRP A 73 3.86 -9.75 8.26
C TRP A 73 5.33 -9.39 8.52
N ASP A 74 6.21 -10.39 8.60
CA ASP A 74 7.66 -10.14 8.74
C ASP A 74 8.23 -9.40 7.54
N ASP A 75 7.80 -9.76 6.33
CA ASP A 75 8.22 -9.06 5.12
C ASP A 75 7.63 -7.66 5.02
N VAL A 76 6.38 -7.49 5.45
CA VAL A 76 5.78 -6.15 5.61
C VAL A 76 6.65 -5.29 6.52
N SER A 77 7.03 -5.80 7.69
CA SER A 77 7.91 -5.11 8.64
C SER A 77 9.26 -4.73 8.02
N ARG A 78 9.90 -5.65 7.29
CA ARG A 78 11.16 -5.39 6.58
C ARG A 78 11.04 -4.26 5.55
N ILE A 79 9.92 -4.21 4.81
CA ILE A 79 9.67 -3.13 3.84
C ILE A 79 9.56 -1.77 4.54
N TRP A 80 8.84 -1.68 5.67
CA TRP A 80 8.73 -0.44 6.44
C TRP A 80 10.07 0.00 7.05
N GLN A 81 10.87 -0.95 7.55
CA GLN A 81 12.23 -0.68 8.03
C GLN A 81 13.11 -0.13 6.90
N GLY A 82 13.02 -0.72 5.71
CA GLY A 82 13.71 -0.25 4.52
C GLY A 82 13.31 1.18 4.11
N MET A 83 12.01 1.50 4.13
CA MET A 83 11.53 2.88 3.89
C MET A 83 12.15 3.86 4.89
N LYS A 84 12.14 3.53 6.18
CA LYS A 84 12.71 4.37 7.24
C LYS A 84 14.22 4.58 7.05
N ALA A 85 14.95 3.50 6.74
CA ALA A 85 16.39 3.57 6.48
C ALA A 85 16.72 4.48 5.28
N ASN A 86 15.88 4.44 4.24
CA ASN A 86 16.01 5.30 3.05
C ASN A 86 15.38 6.69 3.22
N LYS A 87 14.96 7.07 4.44
CA LYS A 87 14.30 8.36 4.76
C LYS A 87 13.06 8.63 3.88
N VAL A 88 12.39 7.57 3.45
CA VAL A 88 11.17 7.65 2.64
C VAL A 88 9.96 7.69 3.58
N LEU A 89 9.22 8.78 3.51
CA LEU A 89 8.02 8.99 4.32
C LEU A 89 6.77 8.81 3.46
N LYS A 90 5.90 7.89 3.88
CA LYS A 90 4.54 7.85 3.37
C LYS A 90 3.76 8.96 4.06
N ILE A 91 3.22 9.90 3.29
CA ILE A 91 2.25 10.87 3.81
C ILE A 91 1.00 10.06 4.20
N PRO A 92 0.57 10.10 5.47
CA PRO A 92 -0.65 9.43 5.90
C PRO A 92 -1.83 10.00 5.12
N GLY A 93 -2.82 9.16 4.82
CA GLY A 93 -4.09 9.67 4.30
C GLY A 93 -4.80 10.42 5.42
N CYS A 94 -5.33 11.60 5.12
CA CYS A 94 -6.09 12.40 6.09
C CYS A 94 -7.53 12.55 5.58
N SER A 95 -8.47 12.53 6.51
CA SER A 95 -9.85 12.98 6.28
C SER A 95 -10.22 13.97 7.38
N TRP A 96 -11.23 14.80 7.17
CA TRP A 96 -11.68 15.74 8.20
C TRP A 96 -13.17 15.99 8.07
N ILE A 97 -13.78 16.38 9.18
CA ILE A 97 -15.15 16.92 9.23
C ILE A 97 -15.13 18.26 9.94
N GLU A 98 -16.13 19.09 9.67
CA GLU A 98 -16.31 20.38 10.35
C GLU A 98 -17.60 20.35 11.17
N ILE A 99 -17.50 20.65 12.46
CA ILE A 99 -18.63 20.73 13.38
C ILE A 99 -18.55 22.07 14.09
N LYS A 100 -19.59 22.91 13.95
CA LYS A 100 -19.64 24.23 14.59
C LYS A 100 -18.37 25.06 14.37
N SER A 101 -17.85 25.05 13.14
CA SER A 101 -16.61 25.74 12.74
C SER A 101 -15.32 25.23 13.38
N ILE A 102 -15.35 24.03 13.97
CA ILE A 102 -14.17 23.30 14.44
C ILE A 102 -13.88 22.17 13.46
N VAL A 103 -12.65 22.11 12.95
CA VAL A 103 -12.17 21.03 12.09
C VAL A 103 -11.65 19.88 12.96
N HIS A 104 -12.22 18.70 12.77
CA HIS A 104 -11.76 17.45 13.38
C HIS A 104 -11.05 16.63 12.30
N GLU A 105 -9.72 16.55 12.38
CA GLU A 105 -8.88 15.79 11.45
C GLU A 105 -8.72 14.34 11.93
N PHE A 106 -8.76 13.39 11.01
CA PHE A 106 -8.51 11.97 11.22
C PHE A 106 -7.40 11.52 10.27
N ARG A 107 -6.22 11.21 10.80
CA ARG A 107 -5.11 10.69 9.99
C ARG A 107 -5.01 9.17 10.09
N SER A 108 -4.73 8.54 8.96
CA SER A 108 -4.40 7.12 8.90
C SER A 108 -3.19 6.83 9.79
N SER A 109 -3.34 5.86 10.69
CA SER A 109 -2.32 5.45 11.67
C SER A 109 -2.07 6.45 12.82
N GLU A 110 -2.97 7.41 13.00
CA GLU A 110 -2.99 8.30 14.17
C GLU A 110 -3.54 7.57 15.39
N ILE A 111 -2.83 7.68 16.51
CA ILE A 111 -3.18 7.05 17.80
C ILE A 111 -3.59 8.13 18.82
N GLU A 112 -3.44 9.41 18.46
CA GLU A 112 -3.62 10.54 19.37
C GLU A 112 -4.65 11.51 18.79
N HIS A 113 -5.93 11.23 19.05
CA HIS A 113 -7.03 12.18 18.89
C HIS A 113 -7.69 12.38 20.26
N ALA A 114 -7.96 13.62 20.65
CA ALA A 114 -8.48 13.91 22.00
C ALA A 114 -9.79 13.15 22.31
N GLU A 115 -10.61 12.92 21.28
CA GLU A 115 -11.87 12.19 21.36
C GLU A 115 -11.76 10.73 20.92
N LEU A 116 -10.54 10.20 20.69
CA LEU A 116 -10.34 8.83 20.20
C LEU A 116 -11.07 7.76 21.04
N PRO A 117 -11.08 7.84 22.39
CA PRO A 117 -11.84 6.90 23.20
C PRO A 117 -13.35 6.91 22.90
N LEU A 118 -13.94 8.10 22.75
CA LEU A 118 -15.37 8.28 22.45
C LEU A 118 -15.72 7.78 21.04
N ILE A 119 -14.83 8.03 20.08
CA ILE A 119 -14.98 7.53 18.70
C ILE A 119 -14.97 6.00 18.71
N HIS A 120 -14.03 5.36 19.41
CA HIS A 120 -13.98 3.90 19.51
C HIS A 120 -15.18 3.31 20.23
N GLU A 121 -15.64 3.93 21.32
CA GLU A 121 -16.87 3.52 22.00
C GLU A 121 -18.06 3.55 21.04
N LYS A 122 -18.19 4.62 20.25
CA LYS A 122 -19.28 4.75 19.28
C LYS A 122 -19.19 3.72 18.16
N LEU A 123 -17.99 3.46 17.64
CA LEU A 123 -17.75 2.43 16.63
C LEU A 123 -18.12 1.03 17.15
N ASN A 124 -17.76 0.70 18.39
CA ASN A 124 -18.12 -0.57 19.02
C ASN A 124 -19.64 -0.70 19.24
N GLU A 125 -20.32 0.38 19.60
CA GLU A 125 -21.78 0.42 19.69
C GLU A 125 -22.43 0.13 18.33
N LEU A 126 -21.93 0.79 17.27
CA LEU A 126 -22.42 0.61 15.90
C LEU A 126 -22.16 -0.81 15.38
N GLU A 127 -20.97 -1.36 15.60
CA GLU A 127 -20.63 -2.73 15.22
C GLU A 127 -21.60 -3.74 15.86
N ARG A 128 -21.88 -3.58 17.15
CA ARG A 128 -22.84 -4.43 17.87
C ARG A 128 -24.25 -4.31 17.28
N LYS A 129 -24.71 -3.10 16.93
CA LYS A 129 -26.00 -2.90 16.27
C LYS A 129 -26.05 -3.54 14.89
N MET A 130 -24.99 -3.38 14.09
CA MET A 130 -24.89 -3.99 12.76
C MET A 130 -24.99 -5.53 12.83
N LYS A 131 -24.30 -6.16 13.79
CA LYS A 131 -24.39 -7.61 14.02
C LYS A 131 -25.80 -8.08 14.38
N LEU A 132 -26.55 -7.29 15.16
CA LEU A 132 -27.94 -7.62 15.51
C LEU A 132 -28.88 -7.57 14.30
N GLU A 133 -28.60 -6.67 13.34
CA GLU A 133 -29.34 -6.54 12.07
C GLU A 133 -28.86 -7.52 10.98
N GLY A 134 -27.89 -8.39 11.28
CA GLY A 134 -27.43 -9.44 10.37
C GLY A 134 -26.29 -9.08 9.42
N TYR A 135 -25.54 -7.99 9.70
CA TYR A 135 -24.29 -7.64 9.01
C TYR A 135 -23.05 -8.23 9.67
#